data_AF-A0A0Q6VZH1-F1
#
_entry.id   AF-A0A0Q6VZH1-F1
#
_cell.length_a   1.000
_cell.length_b   1.000
_cell.length_c   1.000
_cell.angle_alpha   90.00
_cell.angle_beta   90.00
_cell.angle_gamma   90.00
#
_symmetry.space_group_name_H-M   'P 1'
#
loop_
_entity.id
_entity.type
_entity.pdbx_description
1 polymer ?
#
loop_
_entity_poly.entity_id
_entity_poly.type
_entity_poly.pdbx_seq_one_letter_code
_entity_poly.pdbx_strand_id
1 'polypeptide(L)'
;MPRAHPPVVKAAGAARYIPALADPLNPLAQEVGKVVAQEMKVLNARSAKGTQKAHGDARIVVNIDELGAHITVLVAKILNQSLTSPTEEGKALRMALIAKLANAEIAQGAVIASAPAGATAADALLTTAEAAAKLEVSRPYVSMLCDAGKLGEVVMTEGGHRRIRSSAVDAYLTGRTRQHESAPSPRAAGVKAGLYDHPDGHFTNVVRGAPAVKVPREAAPVKAARKPRS
;
A
#
# COMPACT_ATOMS: atom_id res chain seq x y z
N MET A 1 60.19 12.06 8.11
CA MET A 1 59.35 11.13 8.89
C MET A 1 58.04 10.89 8.16
N PRO A 2 57.92 9.82 7.34
CA PRO A 2 56.66 9.52 6.65
C PRO A 2 55.67 8.87 7.63
N ARG A 3 54.48 9.44 7.77
CA ARG A 3 53.36 8.84 8.51
C ARG A 3 52.76 7.74 7.63
N ALA A 4 52.90 6.49 8.06
CA ALA A 4 52.20 5.36 7.46
C ALA A 4 50.69 5.45 7.77
N HIS A 5 49.86 5.40 6.74
CA HIS A 5 48.42 5.19 6.87
C HIS A 5 48.16 3.70 7.16
N PRO A 6 47.29 3.33 8.12
CA PRO A 6 46.89 1.94 8.29
C PRO A 6 46.01 1.47 7.12
N PRO A 7 46.20 0.23 6.62
CA PRO A 7 45.39 -0.30 5.53
C PRO A 7 43.96 -0.59 5.97
N VAL A 8 43.04 -0.27 5.05
CA VAL A 8 41.60 -0.50 5.09
C VAL A 8 41.30 -1.98 5.37
N VAL A 9 40.88 -2.29 6.59
CA VAL A 9 40.20 -3.54 6.90
C VAL A 9 38.71 -3.29 6.69
N LYS A 10 38.13 -3.88 5.63
CA LYS A 10 36.78 -4.52 5.61
C LYS A 10 36.33 -4.78 4.16
N ALA A 11 36.74 -5.92 3.62
CA ALA A 11 36.11 -6.56 2.47
C ALA A 11 35.66 -8.00 2.80
N ALA A 12 35.32 -8.26 4.08
CA ALA A 12 34.91 -9.60 4.55
C ALA A 12 33.43 -9.67 5.01
N GLY A 13 32.67 -8.58 4.90
CA GLY A 13 31.26 -8.52 5.32
C GLY A 13 30.25 -8.77 4.20
N ALA A 14 30.62 -8.56 2.93
CA ALA A 14 29.67 -8.61 1.82
C ALA A 14 29.28 -10.04 1.40
N ALA A 15 30.08 -11.06 1.74
CA ALA A 15 29.83 -12.44 1.34
C ALA A 15 28.84 -13.19 2.25
N ARG A 16 28.43 -12.62 3.40
CA ARG A 16 27.58 -13.31 4.39
C ARG A 16 26.08 -12.96 4.30
N TYR A 17 25.69 -12.05 3.40
CA TYR A 17 24.30 -11.54 3.31
C TYR A 17 23.62 -11.74 1.96
N ILE A 18 24.16 -12.56 1.06
CA ILE A 18 23.57 -12.78 -0.28
C ILE A 18 22.59 -13.98 -0.39
N PRO A 19 22.34 -14.89 0.58
CA PRO A 19 21.31 -15.90 0.35
C PRO A 19 19.88 -15.41 0.66
N ALA A 20 19.70 -14.15 1.09
CA ALA A 20 18.39 -13.64 1.55
C ALA A 20 17.49 -13.06 0.44
N LEU A 21 17.97 -12.99 -0.81
CA LEU A 21 17.23 -12.35 -1.92
C LEU A 21 16.74 -13.34 -3.00
N ALA A 22 17.17 -14.61 -2.95
CA ALA A 22 16.65 -15.62 -3.86
C ALA A 22 15.47 -16.33 -3.20
N ASP A 23 14.27 -16.13 -3.74
CA ASP A 23 13.12 -16.96 -3.37
C ASP A 23 13.47 -18.43 -3.67
N PRO A 24 13.49 -19.34 -2.66
CA PRO A 24 13.87 -20.73 -2.87
C PRO A 24 12.89 -21.49 -3.79
N LEU A 25 11.71 -20.92 -4.09
CA LEU A 25 10.75 -21.47 -5.04
C LEU A 25 10.89 -20.89 -6.46
N ASN A 26 11.81 -19.94 -6.67
CA ASN A 26 12.11 -19.38 -7.99
C ASN A 26 12.48 -20.42 -9.06
N PRO A 27 13.32 -21.45 -8.80
CA PRO A 27 13.61 -22.47 -9.82
C PRO A 27 12.35 -23.23 -10.27
N LEU A 28 11.43 -23.52 -9.35
CA LEU A 28 10.15 -24.15 -9.66
C LEU A 28 9.25 -23.24 -10.51
N ALA A 29 9.21 -21.94 -10.19
CA ALA A 29 8.47 -20.96 -10.99
C ALA A 29 9.03 -20.81 -12.42
N GLN A 30 10.35 -20.87 -12.57
CA GLN A 30 11.00 -20.84 -13.89
C GLN A 30 10.71 -22.10 -14.71
N GLU A 31 10.69 -23.27 -14.08
CA GLU A 31 10.35 -24.54 -14.74
C GLU A 31 8.91 -24.53 -15.26
N VAL A 32 7.96 -24.17 -14.40
CA VAL A 32 6.55 -24.01 -14.77
C VAL A 32 6.38 -22.98 -15.90
N GLY A 33 7.03 -21.82 -15.77
CA GLY A 33 6.98 -20.76 -16.79
C GLY A 33 7.51 -21.19 -18.16
N LYS A 34 8.58 -22.01 -18.21
CA LYS A 34 9.12 -22.55 -19.46
C LYS A 34 8.14 -23.49 -20.15
N VAL A 35 7.51 -24.39 -19.41
CA VAL A 35 6.57 -25.36 -19.99
C VAL A 35 5.30 -24.68 -20.47
N VAL A 36 4.75 -23.75 -19.68
CA VAL A 36 3.58 -22.96 -20.11
C VAL A 36 3.92 -22.13 -21.37
N ALA A 37 5.09 -21.51 -21.43
CA ALA A 37 5.52 -20.76 -22.61
C ALA A 37 5.72 -21.66 -23.85
N GLN A 38 6.18 -22.89 -23.68
CA GLN A 38 6.27 -23.87 -24.76
C GLN A 38 4.89 -24.27 -25.27
N GLU A 39 3.95 -24.55 -24.37
CA GLU A 39 2.59 -24.92 -24.75
C GLU A 39 1.88 -23.77 -25.48
N MET A 40 2.04 -22.53 -25.02
CA MET A 40 1.51 -21.35 -25.70
C MET A 40 2.11 -21.15 -27.10
N LYS A 41 3.40 -21.45 -27.29
CA LYS A 41 4.02 -21.43 -28.63
C LYS A 41 3.41 -22.48 -29.54
N VAL A 42 3.13 -23.68 -29.04
CA VAL A 42 2.49 -24.76 -29.82
C VAL A 42 1.05 -24.38 -30.20
N LEU A 43 0.29 -23.82 -29.27
CA LEU A 43 -1.08 -23.35 -29.53
C LEU A 43 -1.12 -22.19 -30.54
N ASN A 44 -0.22 -21.22 -30.40
CA ASN A 44 -0.10 -20.10 -31.36
C ASN A 44 0.35 -20.57 -32.76
N ALA A 45 1.26 -21.54 -32.85
CA ALA A 45 1.68 -22.12 -34.12
C ALA A 45 0.57 -22.92 -34.81
N ARG A 46 -0.28 -23.64 -34.04
CA ARG A 46 -1.47 -24.34 -34.55
C ARG A 46 -2.51 -23.35 -35.06
N SER A 47 -2.71 -22.24 -34.34
CA SER A 47 -3.58 -21.14 -34.76
C SER A 47 -3.12 -20.50 -36.08
N ALA A 48 -1.81 -20.27 -36.25
CA ALA A 48 -1.25 -19.70 -37.47
C ALA A 48 -1.31 -20.65 -38.69
N LYS A 49 -1.35 -21.96 -38.47
CA LYS A 49 -1.41 -22.96 -39.56
C LYS A 49 -2.84 -23.23 -40.05
N GLY A 50 -3.86 -22.89 -39.26
CA GLY A 50 -5.28 -23.02 -39.63
C GLY A 50 -5.82 -21.89 -40.53
N THR A 51 -5.12 -20.76 -40.65
CA THR A 51 -5.61 -19.55 -41.33
C THR A 51 -5.15 -19.39 -42.79
N GLN A 52 -4.33 -20.29 -43.34
CA GLN A 52 -3.90 -20.22 -44.74
C GLN A 52 -4.92 -20.76 -45.77
N LYS A 53 -6.10 -21.25 -45.35
CA LYS A 53 -7.20 -21.64 -46.24
C LYS A 53 -8.56 -21.11 -45.78
N ALA A 54 -8.70 -19.82 -45.53
CA ALA A 54 -9.97 -19.12 -45.65
C ALA A 54 -9.75 -17.61 -45.64
N HIS A 55 -10.08 -16.95 -46.74
CA HIS A 55 -10.36 -15.52 -46.73
C HIS A 55 -11.61 -15.31 -45.85
N GLY A 56 -11.46 -14.62 -44.72
CA GLY A 56 -12.57 -14.23 -43.86
C GLY A 56 -12.29 -14.46 -42.38
N ASP A 57 -11.83 -13.41 -41.72
CA ASP A 57 -12.08 -12.95 -40.33
C ASP A 57 -12.57 -13.94 -39.24
N ALA A 58 -12.14 -15.19 -39.26
CA ALA A 58 -12.34 -16.12 -38.16
C ALA A 58 -11.15 -16.00 -37.21
N ARG A 59 -11.18 -14.98 -36.34
CA ARG A 59 -10.36 -15.00 -35.12
C ARG A 59 -10.68 -16.31 -34.40
N ILE A 60 -9.69 -17.18 -34.25
CA ILE A 60 -9.81 -18.37 -33.41
C ILE A 60 -10.15 -17.85 -32.01
N VAL A 61 -11.42 -17.97 -31.63
CA VAL A 61 -11.88 -17.72 -30.27
C VAL A 61 -11.31 -18.88 -29.48
N VAL A 62 -10.09 -18.70 -28.98
CA VAL A 62 -9.53 -19.61 -27.99
C VAL A 62 -10.47 -19.54 -26.81
N ASN A 63 -11.17 -20.64 -26.53
CA ASN A 63 -12.03 -20.72 -25.35
C ASN A 63 -11.13 -20.56 -24.12
N ILE A 64 -11.20 -19.38 -23.51
CA ILE A 64 -10.29 -18.96 -22.43
C ILE A 64 -10.42 -19.93 -21.25
N ASP A 65 -11.61 -20.48 -21.04
CA ASP A 65 -11.90 -21.42 -19.95
C ASP A 65 -11.24 -22.79 -20.20
N GLU A 66 -11.29 -23.31 -21.43
CA GLU A 66 -10.63 -24.57 -21.80
C GLU A 66 -9.10 -24.44 -21.75
N LEU A 67 -8.58 -23.31 -22.21
CA LEU A 67 -7.14 -23.01 -22.12
C LEU A 67 -6.70 -22.89 -20.65
N GLY A 68 -7.50 -22.22 -19.81
CA GLY A 68 -7.27 -22.12 -18.38
C GLY A 68 -7.23 -23.48 -17.69
N ALA A 69 -8.17 -24.38 -18.05
CA ALA A 69 -8.21 -25.74 -17.53
C ALA A 69 -6.97 -26.55 -17.95
N HIS A 70 -6.56 -26.48 -19.22
CA HIS A 70 -5.39 -27.19 -19.72
C HIS A 70 -4.08 -26.74 -19.05
N ILE A 71 -3.89 -25.42 -18.91
CA ILE A 71 -2.72 -24.85 -18.23
C ILE A 71 -2.72 -25.29 -16.76
N THR A 72 -3.86 -25.29 -16.09
CA THR A 72 -3.97 -25.71 -14.68
C THR A 72 -3.55 -27.17 -14.49
N VAL A 73 -3.98 -28.07 -15.39
CA VAL A 73 -3.56 -29.48 -15.38
C VAL A 73 -2.06 -29.62 -15.62
N LEU A 74 -1.48 -28.86 -16.56
CA LEU A 74 -0.05 -28.87 -16.83
C LEU A 74 0.77 -28.39 -15.63
N VAL A 75 0.38 -27.27 -15.03
CA VAL A 75 1.01 -26.71 -13.83
C VAL A 75 0.95 -27.72 -12.68
N ALA A 76 -0.21 -28.31 -12.42
CA ALA A 76 -0.38 -29.32 -11.38
C ALA A 76 0.53 -30.53 -11.59
N LYS A 77 0.66 -31.01 -12.83
CA LYS A 77 1.53 -32.14 -13.17
C LYS A 77 3.00 -31.84 -12.90
N ILE A 78 3.48 -30.66 -13.31
CA ILE A 78 4.88 -30.25 -13.10
C ILE A 78 5.17 -30.05 -11.62
N LEU A 79 4.29 -29.35 -10.90
CA LEU A 79 4.42 -29.18 -9.45
C LEU A 79 4.50 -30.54 -8.75
N ASN A 80 3.64 -31.49 -9.13
CA ASN A 80 3.67 -32.84 -8.57
C ASN A 80 4.98 -33.57 -8.90
N GLN A 81 5.47 -33.47 -10.14
CA GLN A 81 6.75 -34.08 -10.53
C GLN A 81 7.94 -33.50 -9.75
N SER A 82 8.05 -32.17 -9.66
CA SER A 82 9.17 -31.50 -8.99
C SER A 82 9.10 -31.68 -7.46
N LEU A 83 7.90 -31.68 -6.85
CA LEU A 83 7.72 -31.89 -5.41
C LEU A 83 7.83 -33.34 -4.97
N THR A 84 7.56 -34.32 -5.85
CA THR A 84 7.61 -35.76 -5.50
C THR A 84 8.94 -36.42 -5.89
N SER A 85 9.79 -35.71 -6.64
CA SER A 85 11.11 -36.20 -7.04
C SER A 85 11.96 -36.58 -5.81
N PRO A 86 12.58 -37.79 -5.79
CA PRO A 86 13.44 -38.25 -4.69
C PRO A 86 14.88 -37.70 -4.82
N THR A 87 15.04 -36.47 -5.33
CA THR A 87 16.34 -35.79 -5.42
C THR A 87 16.55 -34.86 -4.22
N GLU A 88 17.80 -34.50 -3.93
CA GLU A 88 18.13 -33.47 -2.93
C GLU A 88 17.49 -32.12 -3.27
N GLU A 89 17.37 -31.80 -4.56
CA GLU A 89 16.65 -30.62 -5.04
C GLU A 89 15.14 -30.69 -4.71
N GLY A 90 14.49 -31.82 -4.97
CA GLY A 90 13.08 -32.03 -4.63
C GLY A 90 12.84 -31.96 -3.11
N LYS A 91 13.78 -32.49 -2.32
CA LYS A 91 13.76 -32.37 -0.84
C LYS A 91 13.92 -30.92 -0.39
N ALA A 92 14.85 -30.17 -0.98
CA ALA A 92 15.03 -28.76 -0.68
C ALA A 92 13.78 -27.93 -1.03
N LEU A 93 13.14 -28.20 -2.17
CA LEU A 93 11.88 -27.57 -2.57
C LEU A 93 10.73 -27.88 -1.61
N ARG A 94 10.58 -29.15 -1.20
CA ARG A 94 9.59 -29.54 -0.17
C ARG A 94 9.81 -28.78 1.14
N MET A 95 11.05 -28.75 1.62
CA MET A 95 11.40 -28.03 2.86
C MET A 95 11.16 -26.52 2.74
N ALA A 96 11.50 -25.92 1.59
CA ALA A 96 11.25 -24.51 1.32
C ALA A 96 9.75 -24.18 1.29
N LEU A 97 8.93 -25.04 0.68
CA LEU A 97 7.48 -24.89 0.67
C LEU A 97 6.89 -24.99 2.08
N ILE A 98 7.31 -25.99 2.86
CA ILE A 98 6.89 -26.16 4.26
C ILE A 98 7.28 -24.91 5.08
N ALA A 99 8.50 -24.40 4.91
CA ALA A 99 8.94 -23.20 5.61
C ALA A 99 8.11 -21.97 5.22
N LYS A 100 7.76 -21.81 3.93
CA LYS A 100 6.89 -20.72 3.48
C LYS A 100 5.47 -20.84 4.02
N LEU A 101 4.89 -22.05 4.03
CA LEU A 101 3.56 -22.28 4.58
C LEU A 101 3.55 -22.03 6.10
N ALA A 102 4.55 -22.52 6.83
CA ALA A 102 4.70 -22.22 8.26
C ALA A 102 4.82 -20.72 8.53
N ASN A 103 5.62 -19.99 7.74
CA ASN A 103 5.74 -18.53 7.86
C ASN A 103 4.42 -17.81 7.52
N ALA A 104 3.69 -18.29 6.52
CA ALA A 104 2.37 -17.77 6.16
C ALA A 104 1.34 -18.04 7.26
N GLU A 105 1.35 -19.22 7.87
CA GLU A 105 0.50 -19.58 9.01
C GLU A 105 0.85 -18.78 10.26
N ILE A 106 2.13 -18.51 10.53
CA ILE A 106 2.55 -17.63 11.63
C ILE A 106 2.11 -16.19 11.37
N ALA A 107 2.26 -15.70 10.13
CA ALA A 107 1.81 -14.37 9.75
C ALA A 107 0.27 -14.25 9.77
N GLN A 108 -0.45 -15.26 9.32
CA GLN A 108 -1.91 -15.32 9.39
C GLN A 108 -2.41 -15.52 10.82
N GLY A 109 -1.69 -16.27 11.64
CA GLY A 109 -1.90 -16.39 13.08
C GLY A 109 -1.65 -15.07 13.82
N ALA A 110 -0.72 -14.24 13.33
CA ALA A 110 -0.55 -12.86 13.82
C ALA A 110 -1.68 -11.92 13.36
N VAL A 111 -2.34 -12.20 12.24
CA VAL A 111 -3.50 -11.41 11.75
C VAL A 111 -4.82 -11.89 12.41
N ILE A 112 -4.93 -13.16 12.79
CA ILE A 112 -6.08 -13.72 13.52
C ILE A 112 -5.92 -13.58 15.04
N ALA A 113 -4.71 -13.35 15.56
CA ALA A 113 -4.46 -12.93 16.94
C ALA A 113 -4.72 -11.42 17.18
N SER A 114 -5.48 -10.76 16.29
CA SER A 114 -6.08 -9.45 16.57
C SER A 114 -7.54 -9.63 17.02
N ALA A 115 -7.66 -9.97 18.31
CA ALA A 115 -8.82 -9.86 19.21
C ALA A 115 -9.92 -10.96 19.17
N PRO A 116 -10.55 -11.30 20.34
CA PRO A 116 -10.62 -10.49 21.55
C PRO A 116 -10.26 -11.18 22.90
N ALA A 117 -10.05 -10.31 23.88
CA ALA A 117 -10.14 -10.50 25.33
C ALA A 117 -8.99 -11.21 26.05
N GLY A 118 -8.20 -10.41 26.78
CA GLY A 118 -7.89 -10.77 28.17
C GLY A 118 -6.51 -11.35 28.48
N ALA A 119 -5.46 -11.06 27.71
CA ALA A 119 -4.10 -11.29 28.19
C ALA A 119 -3.18 -10.15 27.75
N THR A 120 -2.65 -9.47 28.76
CA THR A 120 -1.69 -8.36 28.73
C THR A 120 -0.47 -8.69 27.87
N ALA A 121 -0.53 -8.37 26.58
CA ALA A 121 0.68 -8.07 25.83
C ALA A 121 1.30 -6.85 26.52
N ALA A 122 2.52 -7.02 27.06
CA ALA A 122 3.23 -5.96 27.77
C ALA A 122 3.17 -4.67 26.94
N ASP A 123 2.45 -3.67 27.44
CA ASP A 123 2.29 -2.39 26.78
C ASP A 123 3.67 -1.80 26.50
N ALA A 124 4.07 -1.79 25.23
CA ALA A 124 5.36 -1.30 24.83
C ALA A 124 5.46 0.19 25.18
N LEU A 125 6.46 0.54 25.99
CA LEU A 125 6.70 1.91 26.43
C LEU A 125 7.46 2.70 25.35
N LEU A 126 6.72 3.53 24.63
CA LEU A 126 7.23 4.38 23.57
C LEU A 126 7.86 5.65 24.13
N THR A 127 8.89 6.15 23.46
CA THR A 127 9.39 7.51 23.64
C THR A 127 8.43 8.54 23.04
N THR A 128 8.56 9.80 23.44
CA THR A 128 7.80 10.91 22.82
C THR A 128 8.07 11.07 21.34
N ALA A 129 9.27 10.70 20.86
CA ALA A 129 9.62 10.73 19.44
C ALA A 129 8.93 9.61 18.65
N GLU A 130 8.89 8.40 19.20
CA GLU A 130 8.19 7.26 18.59
C GLU A 130 6.68 7.48 18.58
N ALA A 131 6.11 8.02 19.67
CA ALA A 131 4.69 8.38 19.72
C ALA A 131 4.34 9.48 18.69
N ALA A 132 5.22 10.48 18.50
CA ALA A 132 5.03 11.52 17.49
C ALA A 132 5.05 10.95 16.06
N ALA A 133 5.95 10.01 15.78
CA ALA A 133 6.01 9.32 14.50
C ALA A 133 4.73 8.51 14.23
N LYS A 134 4.21 7.78 15.22
CA LYS A 134 2.95 7.02 15.08
C LYS A 134 1.71 7.90 14.89
N LEU A 135 1.69 9.07 15.52
CA LEU A 135 0.56 10.00 15.45
C LEU A 135 0.64 10.95 14.25
N GLU A 136 1.75 10.96 13.52
CA GLU A 136 2.07 11.93 12.46
C GLU A 136 1.92 13.39 12.91
N VAL A 137 2.33 13.67 14.15
CA VAL A 137 2.26 14.99 14.77
C VAL A 137 3.62 15.44 15.29
N SER A 138 3.74 16.72 15.63
CA SER A 138 4.98 17.25 16.20
C SER A 138 5.21 16.71 17.62
N ARG A 139 6.48 16.50 17.98
CA ARG A 139 6.90 16.14 19.35
C ARG A 139 6.34 17.08 20.44
N PRO A 140 6.35 18.43 20.29
CA PRO A 140 5.74 19.31 21.28
C PRO A 140 4.22 19.10 21.43
N TYR A 141 3.53 18.75 20.34
CA TYR A 141 2.11 18.41 20.41
C TYR A 141 1.88 17.13 21.22
N VAL A 142 2.73 16.11 21.08
CA VAL A 142 2.68 14.91 21.95
C VAL A 142 2.92 15.26 23.42
N SER A 143 3.86 16.16 23.72
CA SER A 143 4.08 16.63 25.09
C SER A 143 2.82 17.29 25.67
N MET A 144 2.21 18.18 24.89
CA MET A 144 0.95 18.82 25.26
C MET A 144 -0.17 17.79 25.50
N LEU A 145 -0.26 16.74 24.68
CA LEU A 145 -1.26 15.67 24.88
C LEU A 145 -1.01 14.84 26.14
N CYS A 146 0.26 14.65 26.51
CA CYS A 146 0.64 14.03 27.78
C CYS A 146 0.24 14.92 28.97
N ASP A 147 0.54 16.22 28.90
CA ASP A 147 0.19 17.19 29.95
C ASP A 147 -1.34 17.32 30.11
N ALA A 148 -2.07 17.22 29.00
CA ALA A 148 -3.54 17.20 29.00
C ALA A 148 -4.16 15.86 29.43
N GLY A 149 -3.35 14.84 29.75
CA GLY A 149 -3.82 13.50 30.14
C GLY A 149 -4.52 12.71 29.03
N LYS A 150 -4.45 13.16 27.77
CA LYS A 150 -5.16 12.53 26.65
C LYS A 150 -4.49 11.24 26.16
N LEU A 151 -3.22 11.05 26.50
CA LEU A 151 -2.43 9.85 26.20
C LEU A 151 -2.30 8.90 27.40
N GLY A 152 -3.21 9.02 28.38
CA GLY A 152 -3.29 8.14 29.55
C GLY A 152 -2.11 8.33 30.52
N GLU A 153 -1.76 7.25 31.21
CA GLU A 153 -0.69 7.22 32.21
C GLU A 153 0.70 7.28 31.55
N VAL A 154 1.45 8.33 31.88
CA VAL A 154 2.83 8.53 31.40
C VAL A 154 3.80 8.11 32.50
N VAL A 155 4.61 7.10 32.22
CA VAL A 155 5.67 6.66 33.12
C VAL A 155 6.89 7.56 32.91
N MET A 156 7.44 8.13 33.98
CA MET A 156 8.72 8.83 33.90
C MET A 156 9.85 7.87 34.26
N THR A 157 10.89 7.83 33.43
CA THR A 157 12.14 7.13 33.77
C THR A 157 12.90 7.92 34.83
N GLU A 158 13.84 7.28 35.54
CA GLU A 158 14.75 7.93 36.51
C GLU A 158 15.48 9.17 35.93
N GLY A 159 15.73 9.19 34.62
CA GLY A 159 16.32 10.33 33.90
C GLY A 159 15.33 11.43 33.47
N GLY A 160 14.09 11.43 33.95
CA GLY A 160 13.09 12.46 33.64
C GLY A 160 12.47 12.37 32.22
N HIS A 161 12.78 11.33 31.45
CA HIS A 161 12.14 11.11 30.15
C HIS A 161 10.76 10.47 30.29
N ARG A 162 9.82 10.97 29.48
CA ARG A 162 8.44 10.45 29.41
C ARG A 162 8.38 9.18 28.56
N ARG A 163 7.68 8.18 29.09
CA ARG A 163 7.36 6.91 28.43
C ARG A 163 5.85 6.76 28.35
N ILE A 164 5.35 6.52 27.14
CA ILE A 164 3.93 6.49 26.81
C ILE A 164 3.59 5.06 26.42
N ARG A 165 2.52 4.49 26.98
CA ARG A 165 2.05 3.16 26.58
C ARG A 165 1.56 3.17 25.14
N SER A 166 1.97 2.18 24.34
CA SER A 166 1.51 2.04 22.96
C SER A 166 0.00 1.96 22.84
N SER A 167 -0.67 1.23 23.74
CA SER A 167 -2.12 1.12 23.81
C SER A 167 -2.85 2.46 23.92
N ALA A 168 -2.29 3.40 24.69
CA ALA A 168 -2.90 4.72 24.88
C ALA A 168 -2.78 5.59 23.62
N VAL A 169 -1.70 5.44 22.84
CA VAL A 169 -1.52 6.12 21.55
C VAL A 169 -2.53 5.59 20.53
N ASP A 170 -2.71 4.28 20.49
CA ASP A 170 -3.65 3.64 19.56
C ASP A 170 -5.13 3.97 19.92
N ALA A 171 -5.45 4.01 21.21
CA ALA A 171 -6.74 4.48 21.70
C ALA A 171 -7.03 5.94 21.30
N TYR A 172 -6.00 6.81 21.36
CA TYR A 172 -6.14 8.20 20.92
C TYR A 172 -6.40 8.32 19.41
N LEU A 173 -5.71 7.51 18.58
CA LEU A 173 -5.94 7.48 17.13
C LEU A 173 -7.37 7.07 16.79
N THR A 174 -7.84 5.96 17.37
CA THR A 174 -9.21 5.47 17.12
C THR A 174 -10.28 6.48 17.57
N GLY A 175 -10.05 7.18 18.69
CA GLY A 175 -10.92 8.27 19.14
C GLY A 175 -10.91 9.48 18.19
N ARG A 176 -9.74 9.87 17.68
CA ARG A 176 -9.59 11.01 16.75
C ARG A 176 -10.32 10.76 15.43
N THR A 177 -10.21 9.56 14.87
CA THR A 177 -10.92 9.21 13.62
C THR A 177 -12.43 9.31 13.80
N ARG A 178 -12.97 8.79 14.91
CA ARG A 178 -14.41 8.89 15.22
C ARG A 178 -14.91 10.33 15.36
N GLN A 179 -14.09 11.21 15.92
CA GLN A 179 -14.43 12.63 16.05
C GLN A 179 -14.46 13.34 14.69
N HIS A 180 -13.56 12.98 13.78
CA HIS A 180 -13.49 13.62 12.46
C HIS A 180 -14.55 13.10 11.48
N GLU A 181 -15.03 11.87 11.68
CA GLU A 181 -16.09 11.26 10.88
C GLU A 181 -17.49 11.76 11.25
N SER A 182 -17.70 12.13 12.53
CA SER A 182 -18.99 12.61 13.04
C SER A 182 -19.15 14.14 13.02
N ALA A 183 -18.07 14.89 12.77
CA ALA A 183 -18.13 16.34 12.73
C ALA A 183 -18.62 16.84 11.36
N PRO A 184 -19.68 17.66 11.30
CA PRO A 184 -20.04 18.34 10.05
C PRO A 184 -18.88 19.23 9.61
N SER A 185 -18.64 19.31 8.30
CA SER A 185 -17.58 20.17 7.77
C SER A 185 -17.77 21.60 8.29
N PRO A 186 -16.69 22.33 8.62
CA PRO A 186 -16.81 23.70 9.14
C PRO A 186 -17.65 24.62 8.26
N ARG A 187 -17.66 24.36 6.95
CA ARG A 187 -18.46 25.11 5.97
C ARG A 187 -19.92 24.68 5.94
N ALA A 188 -20.23 23.39 6.06
CA ALA A 188 -21.60 22.90 6.22
C ALA A 188 -22.24 23.44 7.51
N ALA A 189 -21.47 23.53 8.59
CA ALA A 189 -21.90 24.20 9.82
C ALA A 189 -22.16 25.69 9.60
N GLY A 190 -21.29 26.38 8.83
CA GLY A 190 -21.47 27.78 8.44
C GLY A 190 -22.70 28.04 7.56
N VAL A 191 -22.98 27.18 6.57
CA VAL A 191 -24.19 27.25 5.73
C VAL A 191 -25.44 27.06 6.58
N LYS A 192 -25.44 26.07 7.49
CA LYS A 192 -26.56 25.85 8.43
C LYS A 192 -26.77 27.05 9.37
N ALA A 193 -25.70 27.75 9.73
CA ALA A 193 -25.74 28.97 10.54
C ALA A 193 -26.08 30.23 9.73
N GLY A 194 -26.32 30.12 8.42
CA GLY A 194 -26.60 31.26 7.55
C GLY A 194 -25.40 32.19 7.30
N LEU A 195 -24.18 31.74 7.58
CA LEU A 195 -22.95 32.52 7.40
C LEU A 195 -22.50 32.59 5.93
N TYR A 196 -23.00 31.70 5.07
CA TYR A 196 -22.67 31.64 3.66
C TYR A 196 -23.92 31.52 2.80
N ASP A 197 -23.99 32.34 1.74
CA ASP A 197 -25.11 32.38 0.79
C ASP A 197 -25.12 31.19 -0.20
N HIS A 198 -24.02 30.46 -0.30
CA HIS A 198 -23.81 29.46 -1.35
C HIS A 198 -23.34 28.10 -0.79
N PRO A 199 -23.89 26.98 -1.30
CA PRO A 199 -23.54 25.64 -0.85
C PRO A 199 -22.13 25.20 -1.28
N ASP A 200 -21.66 24.10 -0.71
CA ASP A 200 -20.40 23.46 -1.11
C ASP A 200 -20.47 23.03 -2.60
N GLY A 201 -19.44 23.38 -3.37
CA GLY A 201 -19.38 23.15 -4.82
C GLY A 201 -19.88 24.30 -5.70
N HIS A 202 -20.44 25.38 -5.14
CA HIS A 202 -20.88 26.54 -5.94
C HIS A 202 -19.72 27.25 -6.67
N PHE A 203 -18.54 27.27 -6.05
CA PHE A 203 -17.33 27.81 -6.67
C PHE A 203 -16.39 26.66 -6.99
N THR A 204 -16.52 26.11 -8.20
CA THR A 204 -15.52 25.21 -8.74
C THR A 204 -14.34 26.03 -9.24
N ASN A 205 -13.13 25.75 -8.74
CA ASN A 205 -11.92 26.29 -9.32
C ASN A 205 -11.79 25.75 -10.74
N VAL A 206 -12.14 26.56 -11.74
CA VAL A 206 -11.78 26.30 -13.13
C VAL A 206 -10.27 26.47 -13.22
N VAL A 207 -9.55 25.36 -13.07
CA VAL A 207 -8.13 25.30 -13.41
C VAL A 207 -8.04 25.70 -14.88
N ARG A 208 -7.40 26.85 -15.15
CA ARG A 208 -7.32 27.44 -16.49
C ARG A 208 -6.42 26.55 -17.36
N GLY A 209 -7.04 25.55 -17.98
CA GLY A 209 -6.40 24.54 -18.82
C GLY A 209 -7.31 24.04 -19.95
N ALA A 210 -8.17 24.90 -20.51
CA ALA A 210 -8.84 24.69 -21.80
C ALA A 210 -9.35 26.04 -22.34
N PRO A 211 -9.28 26.30 -23.66
CA PRO A 211 -9.49 27.63 -24.23
C PRO A 211 -10.96 28.07 -24.13
N ALA A 212 -11.15 29.27 -23.60
CA ALA A 212 -12.45 29.90 -23.43
C ALA A 212 -13.14 30.14 -24.78
N VAL A 213 -14.32 29.55 -24.96
CA VAL A 213 -15.32 30.04 -25.92
C VAL A 213 -15.74 31.43 -25.45
N LYS A 214 -15.40 32.46 -26.22
CA LYS A 214 -15.84 33.84 -25.98
C LYS A 214 -17.35 33.92 -26.24
N VAL A 215 -18.13 34.16 -25.19
CA VAL A 215 -19.52 34.61 -25.34
C VAL A 215 -19.49 36.15 -25.47
N PRO A 216 -20.15 36.75 -26.47
CA PRO A 216 -20.11 38.19 -26.68
C PRO A 216 -20.86 38.93 -25.55
N ARG A 217 -20.21 39.98 -25.05
CA ARG A 217 -20.69 40.81 -23.95
C ARG A 217 -21.77 41.77 -24.50
N GLU A 218 -23.02 41.50 -24.16
CA GLU A 218 -24.15 42.41 -24.43
C GLU A 218 -23.98 43.68 -23.58
N ALA A 219 -24.03 44.84 -24.24
CA ALA A 219 -23.73 46.13 -23.64
C ALA A 219 -24.90 46.63 -22.79
N ALA A 220 -24.63 46.96 -21.51
CA ALA A 220 -25.58 47.64 -20.64
C ALA A 220 -25.54 49.17 -20.83
N PRO A 221 -26.68 49.88 -20.72
CA PRO A 221 -26.84 51.25 -21.18
C PRO A 221 -26.27 52.32 -20.22
N VAL A 222 -25.78 53.40 -20.82
CA VAL A 222 -25.19 54.60 -20.18
C VAL A 222 -26.26 55.34 -19.34
N LYS A 223 -26.01 55.53 -18.04
CA LYS A 223 -26.84 56.38 -17.17
C LYS A 223 -26.56 57.86 -17.43
N ALA A 224 -27.63 58.62 -17.64
CA ALA A 224 -27.66 60.04 -18.00
C ALA A 224 -27.10 60.99 -16.92
N ALA A 225 -26.54 62.11 -17.39
CA ALA A 225 -25.96 63.20 -16.60
C ALA A 225 -27.01 63.95 -15.75
N ARG A 226 -26.66 64.27 -14.50
CA ARG A 226 -27.44 65.15 -13.60
C ARG A 226 -27.25 66.62 -13.98
N LYS A 227 -28.36 67.37 -14.07
CA LYS A 227 -28.42 68.83 -14.28
C LYS A 227 -28.16 69.62 -12.97
N PRO A 228 -27.74 70.90 -13.06
CA PRO A 228 -27.14 71.65 -11.97
C PRO A 228 -28.17 72.28 -11.05
N ARG A 229 -27.78 72.59 -9.81
CA ARG A 229 -28.55 73.43 -8.89
C ARG A 229 -28.01 74.84 -8.87
N SER A 230 -28.94 75.78 -9.02
CA SER A 230 -28.86 77.22 -8.79
C SER A 230 -28.42 77.58 -7.37
#